data_AF-A0A8J3KKG9-F1
#
_entry.id   AF-A0A8J3KKG9-F1
#
_cell.length_a   1.000
_cell.length_b   1.000
_cell.length_c   1.000
_cell.angle_alpha   90.00
_cell.angle_beta   90.00
_cell.angle_gamma   90.00
#
_symmetry.space_group_name_H-M   'P 1'
#
loop_
_entity.id
_entity.type
_entity.pdbx_description
1 polymer ?
#
loop_
_entity_poly.entity_id
_entity_poly.type
_entity_poly.pdbx_seq_one_letter_code
_entity_poly.pdbx_strand_id
1 'polypeptide(L)'
;MSDPTTEGYTVSPAEIEGMVRNLCAYALSEPDPLQRYADLTHQQVLFDGIVAAIQRARGRALADLVVAGMPVEQVAAKTNLATVPRVRKLISVAGETERVKAAAAAAKPKKAKGAPAAEPAPAPAPEVVPVPVAVTGKRMLTPAEREALGLPPAEPQPRSRPPKRRRWVQSAAGR
;
A
#
# COMPACT_ATOMS: atom_id res chain seq x y z
N MET A 1 3.64 24.60 0.03
CA MET A 1 3.16 23.49 0.87
C MET A 1 3.89 22.23 0.39
N SER A 2 4.53 21.46 1.27
CA SER A 2 5.37 20.32 0.86
C SER A 2 4.53 19.22 0.21
N ASP A 3 4.94 18.67 -0.93
CA ASP A 3 4.25 17.54 -1.56
C ASP A 3 4.48 16.28 -0.71
N PRO A 4 3.44 15.69 -0.10
CA PRO A 4 3.60 14.49 0.72
C PRO A 4 4.09 13.27 -0.08
N THR A 5 4.05 13.31 -1.41
CA THR A 5 4.57 12.25 -2.28
C THR A 5 6.08 12.34 -2.52
N THR A 6 6.74 13.39 -2.05
CA THR A 6 8.20 13.56 -2.11
C THR A 6 8.84 13.54 -0.73
N GLU A 7 8.09 13.19 0.31
CA GLU A 7 8.65 12.99 1.66
C GLU A 7 9.84 12.01 1.62
N GLY A 8 10.91 12.35 2.34
CA GLY A 8 12.16 11.61 2.37
C GLY A 8 13.10 11.85 1.18
N TYR A 9 12.71 12.66 0.20
CA TYR A 9 13.64 13.25 -0.77
C TYR A 9 13.98 14.67 -0.34
N THR A 10 15.26 14.92 -0.06
CA THR A 10 15.75 16.25 0.35
C THR A 10 16.75 16.76 -0.66
N VAL A 11 16.68 18.05 -0.97
CA VAL A 11 17.65 18.76 -1.82
C VAL A 11 18.20 19.92 -1.01
N SER A 12 19.50 20.15 -1.07
CA SER A 12 20.14 21.27 -0.37
C SER A 12 19.86 22.61 -1.08
N PRO A 13 19.89 23.75 -0.35
CA PRO A 13 19.78 25.06 -0.98
C PRO A 13 20.85 25.32 -2.04
N ALA A 14 22.08 24.83 -1.83
CA ALA A 14 23.18 24.98 -2.77
C ALA A 14 22.93 24.26 -4.10
N GLU A 15 22.34 23.06 -4.07
CA GLU A 15 21.92 22.33 -5.27
C GLU A 15 20.81 23.09 -6.02
N ILE A 16 19.83 23.63 -5.29
CA ILE A 16 18.75 24.44 -5.88
C ILE A 16 19.34 25.67 -6.57
N GLU A 17 20.20 26.42 -5.89
CA GLU A 17 20.84 27.60 -6.47
C GLU A 17 21.71 27.26 -7.68
N GLY A 18 22.46 26.16 -7.64
CA GLY A 18 23.24 25.68 -8.78
C GLY A 18 22.35 25.39 -9.99
N MET A 19 21.21 24.73 -9.76
CA MET A 19 20.21 24.46 -10.80
C MET A 19 19.57 25.73 -11.34
N VAL A 20 19.20 26.68 -10.49
CA VAL A 20 18.63 27.98 -10.92
C VAL A 20 19.65 28.76 -11.75
N ARG A 21 20.91 28.86 -11.30
CA ARG A 21 21.96 29.54 -12.07
C ARG A 21 22.18 28.90 -13.44
N ASN A 22 22.10 27.57 -13.54
CA ASN A 22 22.28 26.86 -14.80
C ASN A 22 21.07 26.99 -15.73
N LEU A 23 19.87 26.71 -15.24
CA LEU A 23 18.65 26.68 -16.06
C LEU A 23 18.13 28.08 -16.40
N CYS A 24 18.39 29.07 -15.55
CA CYS A 24 17.94 30.45 -15.72
C CYS A 24 19.06 31.41 -16.16
N ALA A 25 20.21 30.89 -16.59
CA ALA A 25 21.42 31.68 -16.86
C ALA A 25 21.14 32.94 -17.71
N TYR A 26 20.39 32.77 -18.81
CA TYR A 26 20.01 33.86 -19.70
C TYR A 26 19.20 34.95 -18.99
N ALA A 27 18.10 34.58 -18.34
CA ALA A 27 17.24 35.52 -17.62
C ALA A 27 17.99 36.22 -16.47
N LEU A 28 18.90 35.51 -15.80
CA LEU A 28 19.71 36.09 -14.72
C LEU A 28 20.76 37.08 -15.25
N SER A 29 21.28 36.85 -16.46
CA SER A 29 22.26 37.71 -17.13
C SER A 29 21.65 38.92 -17.84
N GLU A 30 20.32 38.98 -17.97
CA GLU A 30 19.62 40.05 -18.67
C GLU A 30 19.88 41.42 -18.02
N PRO A 31 20.52 42.39 -18.73
CA PRO A 31 20.86 43.67 -18.15
C PRO A 31 19.64 44.53 -17.77
N ASP A 32 18.56 44.52 -18.54
CA ASP A 32 17.35 45.29 -18.23
C ASP A 32 16.58 44.64 -17.06
N PRO A 33 16.41 45.31 -15.90
CA PRO A 33 15.69 44.74 -14.78
C PRO A 33 14.23 44.41 -15.08
N LEU A 34 13.56 45.16 -15.98
CA LEU A 34 12.16 44.89 -16.30
C LEU A 34 12.03 43.62 -17.16
N GLN A 35 12.89 43.48 -18.17
CA GLN A 35 12.95 42.27 -18.99
C GLN A 35 13.34 41.05 -18.16
N ARG A 36 14.35 41.18 -17.30
CA ARG A 36 14.76 40.11 -16.37
C ARG A 36 13.63 39.64 -15.47
N TYR A 37 12.83 40.57 -14.93
CA TYR A 37 11.65 40.22 -14.13
C TYR A 37 10.63 39.42 -14.96
N ALA A 38 10.34 39.86 -16.18
CA ALA A 38 9.40 39.18 -17.07
C ALA A 38 9.89 37.76 -17.42
N ASP A 39 11.17 37.61 -17.76
CA ASP A 39 11.77 36.32 -18.13
C ASP A 39 11.79 35.34 -16.95
N LEU A 40 12.16 35.80 -15.75
CA LEU A 40 12.11 34.98 -14.53
C LEU A 40 10.68 34.57 -14.19
N THR A 41 9.70 35.44 -14.40
CA THR A 41 8.28 35.13 -14.19
C THR A 41 7.80 34.06 -15.18
N HIS A 42 8.17 34.18 -16.45
CA HIS A 42 7.87 33.16 -17.45
C HIS A 42 8.52 31.82 -17.12
N GLN A 43 9.79 31.82 -16.69
CA GLN A 43 10.49 30.62 -16.24
C GLN A 43 9.83 29.98 -15.02
N GLN A 44 9.34 30.77 -14.06
CA GLN A 44 8.60 30.23 -12.92
C GLN A 44 7.36 29.44 -13.37
N VAL A 45 6.55 30.01 -14.27
CA VAL A 45 5.36 29.33 -14.83
C VAL A 45 5.75 28.05 -15.57
N LEU A 46 6.86 28.08 -16.34
CA LEU A 46 7.40 26.91 -17.02
C LEU A 46 7.80 25.81 -16.01
N PHE A 47 8.52 26.16 -14.95
CA PHE A 47 8.94 25.19 -13.93
C PHE A 47 7.78 24.59 -13.16
N ASP A 48 6.74 25.37 -12.86
CA ASP A 48 5.51 24.84 -12.27
C ASP A 48 4.84 23.80 -13.21
N GLY A 49 4.82 24.10 -14.52
CA GLY A 49 4.37 23.15 -15.55
C GLY A 49 5.23 21.88 -15.63
N ILE A 50 6.56 22.02 -15.51
CA ILE A 50 7.50 20.89 -15.46
C ILE A 50 7.26 20.04 -14.21
N VAL A 51 7.06 20.64 -13.04
CA VAL A 51 6.74 19.92 -11.79
C VAL A 51 5.48 19.08 -11.99
N ALA A 52 4.42 19.65 -12.56
CA ALA A 52 3.20 18.90 -12.87
C ALA A 52 3.43 17.77 -13.91
N ALA A 53 4.26 18.01 -14.93
CA ALA A 53 4.63 16.99 -15.91
C ALA A 53 5.42 15.83 -15.29
N ILE A 54 6.39 16.13 -14.41
CA ILE A 54 7.17 15.15 -13.66
C ILE A 54 6.24 14.34 -12.74
N GLN A 55 5.30 15.00 -12.04
CA GLN A 55 4.35 14.29 -11.18
C GLN A 55 3.49 13.28 -11.98
N ARG A 56 3.03 13.66 -13.18
CA ARG A 56 2.33 12.73 -14.10
C ARG A 56 3.24 11.60 -14.57
N ALA A 57 4.50 11.89 -14.90
CA ALA A 57 5.46 10.86 -15.31
C ALA A 57 5.73 9.85 -14.19
N ARG A 58 5.88 10.32 -12.94
CA ARG A 58 5.99 9.46 -11.76
C ARG A 58 4.74 8.59 -11.60
N GLY A 59 3.55 9.16 -11.75
CA GLY A 59 2.29 8.41 -11.71
C GLY A 59 2.18 7.33 -12.78
N ARG A 60 2.63 7.60 -14.01
CA ARG A 60 2.72 6.60 -15.09
C ARG A 60 3.65 5.45 -14.73
N ALA A 61 4.84 5.75 -14.21
CA ALA A 61 5.77 4.71 -13.77
C ALA A 61 5.18 3.81 -12.68
N LEU A 62 4.41 4.36 -11.74
CA LEU A 62 3.69 3.57 -10.74
C LEU A 62 2.60 2.69 -11.38
N ALA A 63 1.88 3.22 -12.37
CA ALA A 63 0.88 2.44 -13.10
C ALA A 63 1.53 1.27 -13.86
N ASP A 64 2.68 1.49 -14.50
CA ASP A 64 3.43 0.46 -15.20
C ASP A 64 3.86 -0.68 -14.26
N LEU A 65 4.28 -0.37 -13.03
CA LEU A 65 4.58 -1.39 -12.01
C LEU A 65 3.35 -2.25 -11.69
N VAL A 66 2.17 -1.63 -11.54
CA VAL A 66 0.94 -2.36 -11.22
C VAL A 66 0.47 -3.20 -12.41
N VAL A 67 0.55 -2.65 -13.62
CA VAL A 67 0.22 -3.38 -14.86
C VAL A 67 1.15 -4.56 -15.08
N ALA A 68 2.43 -4.44 -14.68
CA ALA A 68 3.39 -5.55 -14.67
C ALA A 68 3.11 -6.61 -13.59
N GLY A 69 2.04 -6.47 -12.82
CA GLY A 69 1.58 -7.47 -11.84
C GLY A 69 2.01 -7.19 -10.41
N MET A 70 2.66 -6.06 -10.11
CA MET A 70 3.00 -5.69 -8.74
C MET A 70 1.75 -5.20 -7.98
N PRO A 71 1.38 -5.82 -6.84
CA PRO A 71 0.28 -5.32 -6.03
C PRO A 71 0.53 -3.89 -5.54
N VAL A 72 -0.51 -3.07 -5.44
CA VAL A 72 -0.39 -1.64 -5.07
C VAL A 72 0.22 -1.46 -3.68
N GLU A 73 -0.05 -2.40 -2.77
CA GLU A 73 0.54 -2.46 -1.43
C GLU A 73 2.05 -2.68 -1.50
N GLN A 74 2.50 -3.53 -2.41
CA GLN A 74 3.93 -3.77 -2.63
C GLN A 74 4.60 -2.58 -3.30
N VAL A 75 3.92 -1.91 -4.24
CA VAL A 75 4.40 -0.64 -4.82
C VAL A 75 4.57 0.41 -3.72
N ALA A 76 3.59 0.56 -2.82
CA ALA A 76 3.67 1.51 -1.71
C ALA A 76 4.80 1.20 -0.73
N ALA A 77 5.12 -0.08 -0.51
CA ALA A 77 6.23 -0.49 0.36
C ALA A 77 7.61 -0.34 -0.29
N LYS A 78 7.71 -0.56 -1.61
CA LYS A 78 8.96 -0.43 -2.37
C LYS A 78 9.27 1.00 -2.81
N THR A 79 8.28 1.89 -2.73
CA THR A 79 8.44 3.32 -3.02
C THR A 79 8.38 4.10 -1.73
N ASN A 80 9.03 5.27 -1.66
CA ASN A 80 8.98 6.12 -0.47
C ASN A 80 7.63 6.84 -0.29
N LEU A 81 6.55 6.31 -0.88
CA LEU A 81 5.22 6.90 -0.83
C LEU A 81 4.46 6.53 0.45
N ALA A 82 4.98 5.59 1.25
CA ALA A 82 4.51 5.15 2.57
C ALA A 82 3.08 4.54 2.63
N THR A 83 2.17 4.93 1.74
CA THR A 83 0.76 4.54 1.80
C THR A 83 0.15 4.30 0.42
N VAL A 84 -0.76 3.32 0.34
CA VAL A 84 -1.53 3.00 -0.87
C VAL A 84 -2.32 4.21 -1.43
N PRO A 85 -2.98 5.06 -0.61
CA PRO A 85 -3.67 6.25 -1.11
C PRO A 85 -2.75 7.21 -1.88
N ARG A 86 -1.50 7.40 -1.44
CA ARG A 86 -0.53 8.27 -2.15
C ARG A 86 -0.16 7.69 -3.52
N VAL A 87 0.02 6.37 -3.62
CA VAL A 87 0.23 5.67 -4.91
C VAL A 87 -0.97 5.87 -5.84
N ARG A 88 -2.19 5.60 -5.36
CA ARG A 88 -3.42 5.75 -6.15
C ARG A 88 -3.64 7.19 -6.62
N LYS A 89 -3.33 8.19 -5.77
CA LYS A 89 -3.40 9.60 -6.13
C LYS A 89 -2.50 9.93 -7.32
N LEU A 90 -1.23 9.49 -7.31
CA LEU A 90 -0.31 9.75 -8.42
C LEU A 90 -0.73 9.05 -9.72
N ILE A 91 -1.20 7.80 -9.64
CA ILE A 91 -1.76 7.08 -10.80
C ILE A 91 -2.98 7.83 -11.37
N SER A 92 -3.83 8.39 -10.50
CA SER A 92 -4.98 9.20 -10.91
C SER A 92 -4.57 10.51 -11.56
N VAL A 93 -3.59 11.23 -11.01
CA VAL A 93 -3.03 12.47 -11.59
C VAL A 93 -2.45 12.20 -12.98
N ALA A 94 -1.87 11.02 -13.19
CA ALA A 94 -1.37 10.59 -14.49
C ALA A 94 -2.45 10.19 -15.50
N GLY A 95 -3.71 10.03 -15.09
CA GLY A 95 -4.79 9.56 -15.96
C GLY A 95 -4.79 8.04 -16.19
N GLU A 96 -4.02 7.26 -15.43
CA GLU A 96 -3.78 5.83 -15.69
C GLU A 96 -4.73 4.89 -14.92
N THR A 97 -5.75 5.43 -14.25
CA THR A 97 -6.61 4.66 -13.35
C THR A 97 -7.35 3.53 -14.07
N GLU A 98 -7.87 3.78 -15.27
CA GLU A 98 -8.61 2.76 -16.02
C GLU A 98 -7.70 1.65 -16.55
N ARG A 99 -6.47 1.99 -16.99
CA ARG A 99 -5.47 1.01 -17.41
C ARG A 99 -5.10 0.06 -16.27
N VAL A 100 -4.88 0.62 -15.08
CA VAL A 100 -4.58 -0.17 -13.87
C VAL A 100 -5.75 -1.06 -13.47
N LYS A 101 -6.99 -0.55 -13.51
CA LYS A 101 -8.19 -1.37 -13.24
C LYS A 101 -8.34 -2.52 -14.22
N ALA A 102 -8.12 -2.28 -15.51
CA ALA A 102 -8.20 -3.31 -16.55
C ALA A 102 -7.18 -4.43 -16.31
N ALA A 103 -5.93 -4.08 -16.01
CA ALA A 103 -4.89 -5.05 -15.69
C ALA A 103 -5.23 -5.89 -14.44
N ALA A 104 -5.73 -5.25 -13.38
CA ALA A 104 -6.13 -5.94 -12.15
C ALA A 104 -7.34 -6.89 -12.37
N ALA A 105 -8.26 -6.55 -13.28
CA ALA A 105 -9.37 -7.43 -13.65
C ALA A 105 -8.90 -8.66 -14.45
N ALA A 106 -7.96 -8.47 -15.37
CA ALA A 106 -7.37 -9.56 -16.16
C ALA A 106 -6.58 -10.56 -15.31
N ALA A 107 -5.94 -10.10 -14.23
CA ALA A 107 -5.16 -10.94 -13.32
C ALA A 107 -6.01 -11.84 -12.41
N LYS A 108 -7.32 -11.61 -12.29
CA LYS A 108 -8.19 -12.46 -11.45
C LYS A 108 -8.54 -13.75 -12.20
N PRO A 109 -8.19 -14.94 -11.68
CA PRO A 109 -8.59 -16.20 -12.30
C PRO A 109 -10.13 -16.27 -12.35
N LYS A 110 -10.69 -16.45 -13.54
CA LYS A 110 -12.10 -16.79 -13.70
C LYS A 110 -12.34 -18.08 -12.91
N LYS A 111 -13.09 -18.01 -11.80
CA LYS A 111 -13.62 -19.20 -11.12
C LYS A 111 -14.28 -20.07 -12.20
N ALA A 112 -13.68 -21.23 -12.49
CA ALA A 112 -14.29 -22.24 -13.32
C ALA A 112 -15.63 -22.60 -12.66
N LYS A 113 -16.72 -22.24 -13.33
CA LYS A 113 -18.08 -22.59 -12.94
C LYS A 113 -18.15 -24.11 -12.98
N GLY A 114 -18.35 -24.72 -11.81
CA GLY A 114 -18.29 -26.17 -11.63
C GLY A 114 -19.17 -26.93 -12.62
N ALA A 115 -18.61 -27.96 -13.22
CA ALA A 115 -19.39 -29.02 -13.84
C ALA A 115 -20.04 -29.84 -12.69
N PRO A 116 -21.36 -30.13 -12.76
CA PRO A 116 -21.99 -31.02 -11.80
C PRO A 116 -21.49 -32.45 -12.05
N ALA A 117 -20.79 -33.03 -11.07
CA ALA A 117 -20.48 -34.45 -11.10
C ALA A 117 -21.78 -35.23 -10.87
N ALA A 118 -22.10 -36.09 -11.84
CA ALA A 118 -23.26 -36.95 -11.85
C ALA A 118 -23.24 -37.99 -10.72
N GLU A 119 -24.40 -38.21 -10.13
CA GLU A 119 -24.76 -39.27 -9.22
C GLU A 119 -24.82 -40.63 -9.96
N PRO A 120 -24.39 -41.73 -9.33
CA PRO A 120 -25.21 -42.94 -9.41
C PRO A 120 -25.37 -43.64 -8.06
N ALA A 121 -26.60 -44.06 -7.77
CA ALA A 121 -26.99 -44.97 -6.70
C ALA A 121 -27.39 -46.35 -7.32
N PRO A 122 -27.66 -47.45 -6.56
CA PRO A 122 -27.27 -47.85 -5.19
C PRO A 122 -26.87 -49.37 -4.97
N ALA A 123 -26.35 -49.65 -3.74
CA ALA A 123 -26.49 -50.85 -2.86
C ALA A 123 -25.67 -52.16 -3.09
N PRO A 124 -25.42 -53.04 -2.07
CA PRO A 124 -25.74 -52.98 -0.62
C PRO A 124 -24.53 -53.19 0.37
N ALA A 125 -24.83 -53.09 1.68
CA ALA A 125 -23.94 -53.06 2.85
C ALA A 125 -23.31 -54.42 3.29
N PRO A 126 -22.37 -54.43 4.26
CA PRO A 126 -22.81 -54.69 5.64
C PRO A 126 -22.20 -53.78 6.72
N GLU A 127 -22.87 -53.84 7.87
CA GLU A 127 -22.77 -53.07 9.12
C GLU A 127 -21.41 -53.12 9.83
N VAL A 128 -20.93 -51.97 10.35
CA VAL A 128 -20.31 -51.86 11.69
C VAL A 128 -20.55 -50.45 12.29
N VAL A 129 -21.50 -50.36 13.24
CA VAL A 129 -21.52 -49.70 14.57
C VAL A 129 -20.82 -48.32 14.80
N PRO A 130 -21.41 -47.36 15.57
CA PRO A 130 -21.31 -45.91 15.33
C PRO A 130 -20.37 -45.14 16.27
N VAL A 131 -19.91 -43.94 15.84
CA VAL A 131 -19.47 -42.84 16.73
C VAL A 131 -19.63 -41.48 16.00
N PRO A 132 -19.80 -40.33 16.70
CA PRO A 132 -20.83 -39.35 16.39
C PRO A 132 -20.31 -38.11 15.65
N VAL A 133 -21.29 -37.36 15.14
CA VAL A 133 -21.19 -36.18 14.29
C VAL A 133 -20.59 -34.94 15.00
N ALA A 134 -19.72 -34.25 14.24
CA ALA A 134 -19.37 -32.82 14.19
C ALA A 134 -19.40 -31.94 15.45
N VAL A 135 -18.31 -31.17 15.66
CA VAL A 135 -18.43 -29.77 16.15
C VAL A 135 -17.34 -28.88 15.54
N THR A 136 -17.80 -27.96 14.70
CA THR A 136 -17.19 -26.65 14.40
C THR A 136 -16.76 -25.88 15.65
N GLY A 137 -15.53 -25.37 15.68
CA GLY A 137 -15.15 -24.26 16.56
C GLY A 137 -13.85 -24.48 17.33
N LYS A 138 -12.80 -23.74 16.93
CA LYS A 138 -11.57 -23.39 17.69
C LYS A 138 -11.24 -24.28 18.90
N ARG A 139 -11.02 -25.58 18.68
CA ARG A 139 -10.52 -26.47 19.74
C ARG A 139 -9.03 -26.67 19.52
N MET A 140 -8.25 -26.43 20.57
CA MET A 140 -6.82 -26.74 20.56
C MET A 140 -6.66 -28.27 20.52
N LEU A 141 -5.82 -28.76 19.60
CA LEU A 141 -5.47 -30.18 19.47
C LEU A 141 -4.97 -30.74 20.80
N THR A 142 -5.41 -31.95 21.15
CA THR A 142 -4.93 -32.66 22.34
C THR A 142 -3.48 -33.14 22.13
N PRO A 143 -2.72 -33.42 23.22
CA PRO A 143 -1.33 -33.89 23.11
C PRO A 143 -1.19 -35.16 22.26
N ALA A 144 -2.10 -36.11 22.41
CA ALA A 144 -2.11 -37.38 21.67
C ALA A 144 -2.35 -37.15 20.16
N GLU A 145 -3.22 -36.20 19.79
CA GLU A 145 -3.47 -35.86 18.39
C GLU A 145 -2.28 -35.14 17.74
N ARG A 146 -1.48 -34.39 18.52
CA ARG A 146 -0.26 -33.73 17.99
C ARG A 146 0.89 -34.71 17.75
N GLU A 147 1.03 -35.71 18.62
CA GLU A 147 2.03 -36.78 18.47
C GLU A 147 1.74 -37.62 17.21
N ALA A 148 0.48 -37.99 16.98
CA ALA A 148 0.07 -38.69 15.76
C ALA A 148 0.32 -37.89 14.46
N LEU A 149 0.46 -36.56 14.56
CA LEU A 149 0.71 -35.65 13.44
C LEU A 149 2.17 -35.19 13.33
N GLY A 150 3.07 -35.69 14.20
CA GLY A 150 4.49 -35.33 14.19
C GLY A 150 4.77 -33.86 14.52
N LEU A 151 3.87 -33.20 15.27
CA LEU A 151 4.00 -31.79 15.64
C LEU A 151 4.72 -31.63 17.00
N PRO A 152 5.51 -30.56 17.20
CA PRO A 152 6.20 -30.32 18.46
C PRO A 152 5.21 -30.08 19.62
N PRO A 153 5.56 -30.48 20.86
CA PRO A 153 4.67 -30.37 22.02
C PRO A 153 4.32 -28.91 22.33
N ALA A 154 3.10 -28.70 22.82
CA ALA A 154 2.61 -27.36 23.18
C ALA A 154 3.31 -26.88 24.46
N GLU A 155 4.03 -25.76 24.40
CA GLU A 155 4.52 -25.08 25.61
C GLU A 155 3.34 -24.50 26.42
N PRO A 156 3.37 -24.58 27.76
CA PRO A 156 2.33 -23.98 28.59
C PRO A 156 2.37 -22.45 28.50
N GLN A 157 1.27 -21.85 28.04
CA GLN A 157 1.14 -20.39 28.00
C GLN A 157 1.15 -19.79 29.43
N PRO A 158 1.81 -18.63 29.64
CA PRO A 158 1.80 -17.94 30.92
C PRO A 158 0.42 -17.34 31.21
N ARG A 159 -0.12 -17.59 32.41
CA ARG A 159 -1.38 -17.02 32.88
C ARG A 159 -1.30 -15.49 32.94
N SER A 160 -2.19 -14.83 32.21
CA SER A 160 -2.35 -13.38 32.16
C SER A 160 -2.63 -12.77 33.55
N ARG A 161 -1.82 -11.77 33.94
CA ARG A 161 -2.00 -10.96 35.16
C ARG A 161 -3.33 -10.15 35.10
N PRO A 162 -4.00 -9.93 36.24
CA PRO A 162 -5.24 -9.14 36.29
C PRO A 162 -4.99 -7.64 35.98
N PRO A 163 -5.99 -6.93 35.42
CA PRO A 163 -5.83 -5.54 35.01
C PRO A 163 -5.69 -4.58 36.20
N LYS A 164 -4.69 -3.68 36.14
CA LYS A 164 -4.50 -2.59 37.10
C LYS A 164 -5.68 -1.61 37.03
N ARG A 165 -6.41 -1.43 38.13
CA ARG A 165 -7.39 -0.35 38.31
C ARG A 165 -6.68 1.01 38.15
N ARG A 166 -7.14 1.83 37.18
CA ARG A 166 -6.76 3.25 37.08
C ARG A 166 -7.39 4.02 38.24
N ARG A 167 -6.54 4.63 39.07
CA ARG A 167 -6.93 5.59 40.11
C ARG A 167 -7.28 6.90 39.41
N TRP A 168 -8.54 7.33 39.50
CA TRP A 168 -8.95 8.68 39.13
C TRP A 168 -8.34 9.65 40.15
N VAL A 169 -7.51 10.58 39.68
CA VAL A 169 -7.06 11.74 40.46
C VAL A 169 -7.99 12.88 40.06
N GLN A 170 -8.91 13.25 40.95
CA GLN A 170 -9.56 14.56 40.89
C GLN A 170 -8.50 15.59 41.28
N SER A 171 -7.98 16.32 40.29
CA SER A 171 -7.19 17.51 40.56
C SER A 171 -8.15 18.68 40.70
N ALA A 172 -8.40 19.06 41.95
CA ALA A 172 -8.91 20.35 42.32
C ALA A 172 -7.74 21.35 42.30
N ALA A 173 -7.83 22.34 41.42
CA ALA A 173 -7.12 23.62 41.50
C ALA A 173 -7.98 24.59 40.68
N GLY A 174 -8.35 25.77 41.16
CA GLY A 174 -7.75 26.59 42.19
C GLY A 174 -8.02 28.02 41.70
N ARG A 175 -8.64 28.81 42.58
CA ARG A 175 -8.87 30.25 42.39
C ARG A 175 -7.56 31.01 42.34
#